data_AF-A0AAE3MGN3-F1
#
_entry.id   AF-A0AAE3MGN3-F1
#
_cell.length_a   1.000
_cell.length_b   1.000
_cell.length_c   1.000
_cell.angle_alpha   90.00
_cell.angle_beta   90.00
_cell.angle_gamma   90.00
#
_symmetry.space_group_name_H-M   'P 1'
#
loop_
_entity.id
_entity.type
_entity.pdbx_description
1 polymer ?
#
loop_
_entity_poly.entity_id
_entity_poly.type
_entity_poly.pdbx_seq_one_letter_code
_entity_poly.pdbx_strand_id
1 'polypeptide(L)' 'MIFRRTILKQDLAIKLYPQSSNINAAMQLLRKEIKLSPELNNRLELLTRNKRAHYYTHKELEVILEHFCISQEEFELL' A
#
# COMPACT_ATOMS: atom_id res chain seq x y z
N MET A 1 -3.98 -9.34 -18.31
CA MET A 1 -4.69 -8.43 -17.39
C MET A 1 -3.98 -7.07 -17.46
N ILE A 2 -4.67 -5.97 -17.77
CA ILE A 2 -4.03 -4.66 -17.92
C ILE A 2 -3.75 -4.12 -16.51
N PHE A 3 -2.54 -4.36 -16.01
CA PHE A 3 -2.10 -3.79 -14.74
C PHE A 3 -2.20 -2.27 -14.80
N ARG A 4 -3.00 -1.68 -13.90
CA ARG A 4 -2.96 -0.24 -13.68
C ARG A 4 -1.57 0.08 -13.14
N ARG A 5 -0.82 0.93 -13.86
CA ARG A 5 0.54 1.35 -13.48
C ARG A 5 0.62 1.96 -12.07
N THR A 6 -0.52 2.37 -11.52
CA THR A 6 -0.69 2.99 -10.22
C THR A 6 -1.98 2.53 -9.55
N ILE A 7 -1.98 2.50 -8.22
CA ILE A 7 -3.15 2.23 -7.38
C ILE A 7 -3.38 3.40 -6.41
N LEU A 8 -4.63 3.75 -6.12
CA LEU A 8 -4.91 4.75 -5.10
C LEU A 8 -4.54 4.21 -3.72
N LYS A 9 -3.94 5.05 -2.87
CA LYS A 9 -3.57 4.64 -1.51
C LYS A 9 -4.79 4.17 -0.71
N GLN A 10 -5.95 4.79 -0.97
CA GLN A 10 -7.22 4.45 -0.36
C GLN A 10 -7.71 3.06 -0.77
N ASP A 11 -7.68 2.75 -2.07
CA ASP A 11 -8.08 1.42 -2.58
C ASP A 11 -7.19 0.32 -1.98
N LEU A 12 -5.88 0.56 -1.91
CA LEU A 12 -4.93 -0.34 -1.25
C LEU A 12 -5.29 -0.55 0.22
N ALA A 13 -5.52 0.54 0.95
CA ALA A 13 -5.82 0.48 2.37
C ALA A 13 -7.13 -0.27 2.67
N ILE A 14 -8.19 -0.06 1.87
CA ILE A 14 -9.48 -0.75 2.04
C ILE A 14 -9.32 -2.26 1.81
N LYS A 15 -8.60 -2.66 0.76
CA LYS A 15 -8.32 -4.08 0.47
C LYS A 15 -7.50 -4.74 1.57
N LEU A 16 -6.49 -4.04 2.11
CA LEU A 16 -5.64 -4.58 3.19
C LEU A 16 -6.37 -4.62 4.55
N TYR A 17 -7.29 -3.69 4.80
CA TYR A 17 -8.00 -3.56 6.07
C TYR A 17 -9.52 -3.53 5.87
N PRO A 18 -10.14 -4.62 5.38
CA PRO A 18 -11.58 -4.68 5.10
C PRO A 18 -12.44 -4.53 6.37
N GLN A 19 -11.86 -4.79 7.54
CA GLN A 19 -12.51 -4.62 8.84
C GLN A 19 -12.64 -3.15 9.27
N SER A 20 -11.96 -2.23 8.57
CA SER A 20 -12.03 -0.80 8.90
C SER A 20 -13.35 -0.20 8.46
N SER A 21 -14.04 0.47 9.38
CA SER A 21 -15.35 1.08 9.12
C SER A 21 -15.29 2.30 8.17
N ASN A 22 -14.11 2.86 7.91
CA ASN A 22 -13.91 4.02 7.04
C ASN A 22 -12.54 3.95 6.33
N ILE A 23 -12.50 4.42 5.08
CA ILE A 23 -11.29 4.61 4.26
C ILE A 23 -10.19 5.35 5.03
N ASN A 24 -10.57 6.41 5.76
CA ASN A 24 -9.61 7.19 6.54
C ASN A 24 -8.98 6.36 7.67
N ALA A 25 -9.74 5.47 8.32
CA ALA A 25 -9.23 4.59 9.36
C ALA A 25 -8.26 3.56 8.76
N ALA A 26 -8.64 2.92 7.65
CA ALA A 26 -7.77 1.99 6.91
C ALA A 26 -6.45 2.66 6.49
N MET A 27 -6.53 3.89 5.96
CA MET A 27 -5.36 4.68 5.59
C MET A 27 -4.46 5.01 6.79
N GLN A 28 -5.03 5.27 7.96
CA GLN A 28 -4.24 5.52 9.17
C GLN A 28 -3.55 4.26 9.66
N LEU A 29 -4.21 3.10 9.58
CA LEU A 29 -3.59 1.81 9.88
C LEU A 29 -2.40 1.54 8.96
N LEU A 30 -2.59 1.69 7.65
CA LEU A 30 -1.51 1.54 6.67
C LEU A 30 -0.32 2.48 6.95
N ARG A 31 -0.58 3.75 7.24
CA ARG A 31 0.48 4.72 7.59
C ARG A 31 1.18 4.37 8.89
N LYS A 32 0.43 3.87 9.89
CA LYS A 32 0.99 3.44 11.17
C LYS A 32 1.91 2.24 10.96
N GLU A 33 1.49 1.26 10.16
CA GLU A 33 2.29 0.08 9.84
C GLU A 33 3.60 0.46 9.13
N ILE A 34 3.51 1.31 8.10
CA ILE A 34 4.69 1.85 7.41
C ILE A 34 5.62 2.57 8.39
N LYS A 35 5.07 3.37 9.32
CA LYS A 35 5.87 4.09 10.32
C LYS A 35 6.52 3.16 11.34
N LEU A 36 5.84 2.07 11.71
CA LEU A 36 6.34 1.08 12.68
C LEU A 36 7.41 0.18 12.07
N SER A 37 7.38 -0.04 10.76
CA SER A 37 8.36 -0.82 10.01
C SER A 37 9.41 0.10 9.35
N PRO A 38 10.57 0.34 9.99
CA PRO A 38 11.60 1.20 9.43
C PRO A 38 12.17 0.64 8.11
N GLU A 39 12.17 -0.68 7.93
CA GLU A 39 12.57 -1.31 6.67
C GLU A 39 11.62 -0.95 5.53
N LEU A 40 10.30 -1.09 5.75
CA LEU A 40 9.29 -0.71 4.76
C LEU A 40 9.37 0.78 4.45
N ASN A 41 9.49 1.62 5.48
CA ASN A 41 9.57 3.07 5.29
C ASN A 41 10.80 3.48 4.46
N ASN A 42 11.97 2.86 4.71
CA ASN A 42 13.19 3.15 3.96
C ASN A 42 13.08 2.68 2.50
N ARG A 43 12.56 1.47 2.25
CA ARG A 43 12.33 0.97 0.88
C ARG A 43 11.35 1.87 0.13
N LEU A 44 10.27 2.30 0.78
CA LEU A 44 9.32 3.26 0.22
C LEU A 44 9.97 4.62 -0.03
N GLU A 45 10.80 5.14 0.86
CA GLU A 45 11.52 6.41 0.66
C GLU A 45 12.41 6.40 -0.58
N LEU A 46 13.10 5.28 -0.84
CA LEU A 46 13.97 5.12 -2.01
C LEU A 46 13.17 5.06 -3.32
N LEU A 47 11.97 4.48 -3.29
CA LEU A 47 11.09 4.35 -4.46
C LEU A 47 10.21 5.57 -4.69
N THR A 48 9.79 6.23 -3.60
CA THR A 48 8.81 7.32 -3.61
C THR A 48 9.46 8.63 -4.00
N ARG A 49 9.37 8.98 -5.29
CA ARG A 49 9.75 10.33 -5.76
C ARG A 49 8.83 11.43 -5.24
N ASN A 50 7.56 11.12 -4.94
CA ASN A 50 6.60 12.12 -4.45
C ASN A 50 5.70 11.55 -3.33
N LYS A 51 6.08 11.80 -2.08
CA LYS A 51 5.33 11.34 -0.90
C LYS A 51 3.92 11.90 -0.79
N ARG A 52 3.65 13.07 -1.41
CA ARG A 52 2.34 13.73 -1.42
C ARG A 52 1.38 13.14 -2.46
N ALA A 53 1.84 12.24 -3.33
CA ALA A 53 0.95 11.59 -4.28
C ALA A 53 -0.13 10.79 -3.55
N HIS A 54 -1.36 10.83 -4.08
CA HIS A 54 -2.50 10.04 -3.59
C HIS A 54 -2.52 8.61 -4.13
N TYR A 55 -1.54 8.25 -4.94
CA TYR A 55 -1.37 6.93 -5.52
C TYR A 55 -0.02 6.35 -5.11
N TYR A 56 0.03 5.01 -5.11
CA TYR A 56 1.27 4.24 -5.17
C TYR A 56 1.52 3.78 -6.60
N THR A 57 2.76 3.83 -7.02
CA THR A 57 3.27 3.16 -8.22
C THR A 57 3.30 1.66 -8.01
N HIS A 58 3.35 0.90 -9.10
CA HIS A 58 3.46 -0.56 -9.03
C HIS A 58 4.65 -1.04 -8.18
N LYS A 59 5.82 -0.38 -8.26
CA LYS A 59 6.97 -0.71 -7.40
C LYS A 59 6.74 -0.45 -5.92
N GLU A 60 6.09 0.66 -5.58
CA GLU A 60 5.74 0.96 -4.18
C GLU A 60 4.71 -0.04 -3.66
N LEU A 61 3.75 -0.44 -4.50
CA LEU A 61 2.77 -1.46 -4.18
C LEU A 61 3.44 -2.81 -3.91
N GLU A 62 4.34 -3.27 -4.78
CA GLU A 62 5.08 -4.53 -4.59
C GLU A 62 5.79 -4.58 -3.23
N VAL A 63 6.50 -3.52 -2.87
CA VAL A 63 7.20 -3.43 -1.57
C VAL A 63 6.24 -3.48 -0.39
N ILE A 64 5.06 -2.83 -0.51
CA ILE A 64 4.04 -2.89 0.53
C ILE A 64 3.49 -4.31 0.65
N LEU A 65 3.13 -4.94 -0.47
CA LEU A 65 2.59 -6.30 -0.50
C LEU A 65 3.59 -7.33 0.02
N GLU A 66 4.86 -7.21 -0.35
CA GLU A 66 5.96 -8.03 0.17
C GLU A 66 6.05 -7.94 1.70
N HIS A 67 5.90 -6.73 2.27
CA HIS A 67 5.89 -6.54 3.72
C HIS A 67 4.70 -7.22 4.42
N PHE A 68 3.53 -7.24 3.76
CA PHE A 68 2.36 -7.95 4.27
C PHE A 68 2.40 -9.46 3.96
N CYS A 69 3.46 -9.97 3.32
CA CYS A 69 3.55 -11.34 2.80
C CYS A 69 2.35 -11.71 1.90
N ILE A 70 1.83 -10.73 1.15
CA ILE A 70 0.72 -10.91 0.21
C ILE A 70 1.30 -10.95 -1.19
N SER A 71 0.96 -11.99 -1.96
CA SER A 71 1.28 -12.03 -3.38
C SER A 71 0.38 -11.07 -4.16
N GLN A 72 0.86 -10.59 -5.31
CA GLN A 72 0.07 -9.71 -6.16
C GLN A 72 -1.24 -10.36 -6.63
N GLU A 73 -1.25 -11.68 -6.80
CA GLU A 73 -2.43 -12.48 -7.16
C GLU A 73 -3.45 -12.51 -6.02
N GLU A 74 -3.02 -12.75 -4.78
CA GLU A 74 -3.89 -12.70 -3.60
C GLU A 74 -4.48 -11.29 -3.40
N PHE A 75 -3.71 -10.25 -3.68
CA PHE A 75 -4.21 -8.87 -3.60
C PHE A 75 -5.28 -8.55 -4.65
N GLU A 76 -5.27 -9.20 -5.80
CA GLU A 76 -6.35 -9.07 -6.79
C GLU A 76 -7.63 -9.78 -6.35
N LEU A 77 -7.50 -10.86 -5.57
CA LEU A 77 -8.61 -11.66 -5.04
C LEU A 77 -9.27 -11.06 -3.77
N LEU A 78 -8.57 -10.16 -3.06
CA LEU A 78 -9.12 -9.35 -1.96
C LEU A 78 -10.11 -8.29 -2.43
#